data_AF-A0A7K2KTY9-F1
#
_entry.id   AF-A0A7K2KTY9-F1
#
_cell.length_a   1.000
_cell.length_b   1.000
_cell.length_c   1.000
_cell.angle_alpha   90.00
_cell.angle_beta   90.00
_cell.angle_gamma   90.00
#
_symmetry.space_group_name_H-M   'P 1'
#
loop_
_entity.id
_entity.type
_entity.pdbx_description
1 polymer ?
#
loop_
_entity_poly.entity_id
_entity_poly.type
_entity_poly.pdbx_seq_one_letter_code
_entity_poly.pdbx_strand_id
1 'polypeptide(L)'
;MTVSVALGAALLTPTAAGAAGSTNKDAFNNLGQPDRAEWMSGVASETRLSAMSIPGTHDTLSLHGGSAVQTQEDYGDSAKTLTAQYERGIRALDIRVRVVNDGQDFAIHHAAFYQNANFDDVLEKTQSFLKAHPTETVVMRLKSECPYSGAKPHECQHDPDTMTPQNVKDIFGFYAKKKEYSNLFWAPSIQGSGAATIPKLGEVRGKLVLGSFDSVEDSGY
;
A
#
# COMPACT_ATOMS: atom_id res chain seq x y z
N MET A 1 -0.67 20.71 -66.27
CA MET A 1 -0.97 19.43 -65.60
C MET A 1 -0.33 19.47 -64.23
N THR A 2 -1.13 19.70 -63.20
CA THR A 2 -0.72 19.65 -61.79
C THR A 2 -1.33 18.40 -61.18
N VAL A 3 -0.49 17.49 -60.70
CA VAL A 3 -0.92 16.22 -60.09
C VAL A 3 -0.97 16.44 -58.58
N SER A 4 -2.16 16.35 -58.00
CA SER A 4 -2.35 16.30 -56.54
C SER A 4 -2.09 14.87 -56.04
N VAL A 5 -1.20 14.73 -55.06
CA VAL A 5 -0.98 13.46 -54.33
C VAL A 5 -1.83 13.52 -53.06
N ALA A 6 -2.85 12.67 -52.97
CA ALA A 6 -3.62 12.48 -51.74
C ALA A 6 -2.93 11.47 -50.84
N LEU A 7 -2.49 11.89 -49.65
CA LEU A 7 -2.01 11.02 -48.58
C LEU A 7 -3.22 10.31 -47.96
N GLY A 8 -3.34 9.00 -48.18
CA GLY A 8 -4.33 8.17 -47.51
C GLY A 8 -3.96 7.95 -46.05
N ALA A 9 -4.79 8.42 -45.12
CA ALA A 9 -4.67 8.06 -43.71
C ALA A 9 -5.08 6.58 -43.54
N ALA A 10 -4.13 5.72 -43.18
CA ALA A 10 -4.42 4.35 -42.79
C ALA A 10 -5.09 4.38 -41.40
N LEU A 11 -6.40 4.12 -41.38
CA LEU A 11 -7.15 3.84 -40.17
C LEU A 11 -6.71 2.47 -39.62
N LEU A 12 -5.84 2.48 -38.63
CA LEU A 12 -5.53 1.30 -37.83
C LEU A 12 -6.78 0.94 -37.02
N THR A 13 -7.45 -0.14 -37.39
CA THR A 13 -8.54 -0.70 -36.59
C THR A 13 -7.97 -1.19 -35.26
N PRO A 14 -8.49 -0.75 -34.10
CA PRO A 14 -8.05 -1.29 -32.82
C PRO A 14 -8.43 -2.78 -32.77
N THR A 15 -7.41 -3.64 -32.79
CA THR A 15 -7.60 -5.06 -32.48
C THR A 15 -7.96 -5.16 -31.01
N ALA A 16 -8.98 -5.95 -30.68
CA ALA A 16 -9.29 -6.27 -29.28
C ALA A 16 -8.01 -6.79 -28.61
N ALA A 17 -7.57 -6.12 -27.54
CA ALA A 17 -6.52 -6.64 -26.69
C ALA A 17 -7.05 -7.94 -26.10
N GLY A 18 -6.57 -9.07 -26.63
CA GLY A 18 -6.81 -10.35 -26.00
C GLY A 18 -6.20 -10.29 -24.61
N ALA A 19 -7.00 -10.53 -23.57
CA ALA A 19 -6.44 -10.80 -22.26
C ALA A 19 -5.40 -11.90 -22.45
N ALA A 20 -4.14 -11.62 -22.11
CA ALA A 20 -3.12 -12.64 -22.02
C ALA A 20 -3.56 -13.58 -20.90
N GLY A 21 -4.33 -14.60 -21.26
CA GLY A 21 -4.85 -15.58 -20.32
C GLY A 21 -3.68 -16.38 -19.78
N SER A 22 -3.22 -16.05 -18.57
CA SER A 22 -2.34 -16.95 -17.84
C SER A 22 -3.07 -18.28 -17.68
N THR A 23 -2.46 -19.39 -18.07
CA THR A 23 -3.07 -20.68 -17.79
C THR A 23 -3.07 -20.91 -16.27
N ASN A 24 -4.04 -21.67 -15.75
CA ASN A 24 -4.08 -22.03 -14.32
C ASN A 24 -2.78 -22.73 -13.84
N LYS A 25 -2.02 -23.32 -14.77
CA LYS A 25 -0.72 -23.95 -14.51
C LYS A 25 0.39 -22.91 -14.31
N ASP A 26 0.38 -21.83 -15.07
CA ASP A 26 1.31 -20.71 -14.90
C ASP A 26 1.00 -19.95 -13.62
N ALA A 27 -0.29 -19.81 -13.26
CA ALA A 27 -0.67 -19.29 -11.95
C ALA A 27 -0.10 -20.20 -10.85
N PHE A 28 -0.43 -21.50 -10.83
CA PHE A 28 0.01 -22.44 -9.80
C PHE A 28 1.55 -22.54 -9.64
N ASN A 29 2.30 -22.55 -10.73
CA ASN A 29 3.76 -22.65 -10.69
C ASN A 29 4.47 -21.31 -10.42
N ASN A 30 3.81 -20.17 -10.64
CA ASN A 30 4.38 -18.83 -10.47
C ASN A 30 3.75 -18.03 -9.33
N LEU A 31 2.94 -18.65 -8.46
CA LEU A 31 2.27 -17.99 -7.33
C LEU A 31 3.24 -17.24 -6.37
N GLY A 32 4.55 -17.48 -6.48
CA GLY A 32 5.58 -16.78 -5.71
C GLY A 32 6.80 -16.30 -6.50
N GLN A 33 6.74 -16.21 -7.84
CA GLN A 33 7.87 -15.72 -8.64
C GLN A 33 7.92 -14.17 -8.63
N PRO A 34 9.12 -13.55 -8.58
CA PRO A 34 9.30 -12.09 -8.50
C PRO A 34 9.04 -11.33 -9.82
N ASP A 35 8.31 -11.92 -10.77
CA ASP A 35 8.05 -11.37 -12.11
C ASP A 35 6.63 -10.79 -12.26
N ARG A 36 6.01 -10.38 -11.14
CA ARG A 36 4.66 -9.81 -11.07
C ARG A 36 4.67 -8.36 -10.59
N ALA A 37 5.78 -7.67 -10.79
CA ALA A 37 5.99 -6.28 -10.36
C ALA A 37 5.15 -5.24 -11.12
N GLU A 38 4.57 -5.56 -12.29
CA GLU A 38 3.91 -4.56 -13.17
C GLU A 38 2.54 -4.99 -13.69
N TRP A 39 1.81 -5.81 -12.95
CA TRP A 39 0.55 -6.39 -13.43
C TRP A 39 -0.57 -5.35 -13.65
N MET A 40 -0.55 -4.21 -12.94
CA MET A 40 -1.58 -3.17 -13.13
C MET A 40 -1.40 -2.38 -14.44
N SER A 41 -0.27 -2.53 -15.14
CA SER A 41 -0.06 -1.96 -16.49
C SER A 41 -1.09 -2.46 -17.51
N GLY A 42 -1.57 -3.71 -17.36
CA GLY A 42 -2.58 -4.32 -18.24
C GLY A 42 -4.03 -3.95 -17.91
N VAL A 43 -4.27 -3.17 -16.85
CA VAL A 43 -5.62 -2.77 -16.42
C VAL A 43 -5.92 -1.36 -16.93
N ALA A 44 -7.11 -1.16 -17.51
CA ALA A 44 -7.52 0.16 -18.01
C ALA A 44 -7.54 1.21 -16.90
N SER A 45 -7.04 2.42 -17.22
CA SER A 45 -6.97 3.54 -16.26
C SER A 45 -8.34 3.98 -15.74
N GLU A 46 -9.43 3.70 -16.46
CA GLU A 46 -10.81 4.02 -16.07
C GLU A 46 -11.40 3.05 -15.04
N THR A 47 -10.74 1.92 -14.78
CA THR A 47 -11.19 0.92 -13.81
C THR A 47 -11.07 1.50 -12.40
N ARG A 48 -12.17 1.49 -11.64
CA ARG A 48 -12.16 1.87 -10.21
C ARG A 48 -11.41 0.82 -9.40
N LEU A 49 -10.69 1.25 -8.36
CA LEU A 49 -10.00 0.29 -7.47
C LEU A 49 -10.97 -0.72 -6.84
N SER A 50 -12.19 -0.31 -6.50
CA SER A 50 -13.23 -1.21 -5.97
C SER A 50 -13.74 -2.26 -6.96
N ALA A 51 -13.43 -2.12 -8.25
CA ALA A 51 -13.76 -3.09 -9.29
C ALA A 51 -12.58 -4.04 -9.60
N MET A 52 -11.45 -3.90 -8.92
CA MET A 52 -10.25 -4.72 -9.12
C MET A 52 -10.14 -5.79 -8.03
N SER A 53 -9.62 -6.97 -8.41
CA SER A 53 -9.06 -7.92 -7.45
C SER A 53 -7.61 -7.55 -7.17
N ILE A 54 -7.31 -7.09 -5.97
CA ILE A 54 -5.98 -6.62 -5.57
C ILE A 54 -5.41 -7.58 -4.52
N PRO A 55 -4.32 -8.31 -4.82
CA PRO A 55 -3.66 -9.16 -3.83
C PRO A 55 -3.08 -8.35 -2.67
N GLY A 56 -3.25 -8.85 -1.45
CA GLY A 56 -2.75 -8.21 -0.24
C GLY A 56 -2.25 -9.18 0.81
N THR A 57 -1.55 -8.64 1.81
CA THR A 57 -0.99 -9.40 2.94
C THR A 57 -1.56 -8.88 4.27
N HIS A 58 -1.87 -9.82 5.17
CA HIS A 58 -2.33 -9.53 6.54
C HIS A 58 -1.12 -9.39 7.47
N ASP A 59 -1.06 -8.31 8.25
CA ASP A 59 0.13 -7.99 9.05
C ASP A 59 1.40 -8.06 8.17
N THR A 60 1.46 -7.20 7.16
CA THR A 60 2.41 -7.22 6.02
C THR A 60 3.88 -7.44 6.39
N LEU A 61 4.28 -7.06 7.60
CA LEU A 61 5.65 -7.17 8.10
C LEU A 61 5.71 -7.93 9.44
N SER A 62 4.75 -8.80 9.74
CA SER A 62 4.86 -9.65 10.92
C SER A 62 5.75 -10.88 10.66
N LEU A 63 7.03 -10.70 11.00
CA LEU A 63 8.13 -11.64 10.81
C LEU A 63 8.65 -12.20 12.15
N HIS A 64 8.56 -11.41 13.21
CA HIS A 64 9.19 -11.63 14.51
C HIS A 64 8.15 -11.82 15.63
N GLY A 65 8.54 -12.53 16.68
CA GLY A 65 7.68 -12.85 17.85
C GLY A 65 7.25 -14.32 17.95
N GLY A 66 7.68 -15.15 17.00
CA GLY A 66 7.45 -16.60 17.00
C GLY A 66 6.24 -17.03 16.17
N SER A 67 6.06 -18.35 16.01
CA SER A 67 5.11 -18.94 15.07
C SER A 67 3.64 -18.59 15.31
N ALA A 68 3.30 -18.16 16.53
CA ALA A 68 1.93 -17.75 16.86
C ALA A 68 1.55 -16.38 16.28
N VAL A 69 2.54 -15.53 15.99
CA VAL A 69 2.31 -14.16 15.50
C VAL A 69 2.92 -13.93 14.12
N GLN A 70 3.92 -14.70 13.69
CA GLN A 70 4.47 -14.57 12.34
C GLN A 70 3.43 -14.93 11.28
N THR A 71 3.13 -13.99 10.39
CA THR A 71 2.14 -14.17 9.31
C THR A 71 2.76 -14.14 7.92
N GLN A 72 4.01 -13.67 7.80
CA GLN A 72 4.71 -13.50 6.54
C GLN A 72 6.02 -14.29 6.50
N GLU A 73 6.44 -14.63 5.28
CA GLU A 73 7.78 -15.14 5.01
C GLU A 73 8.82 -14.03 5.23
N ASP A 74 9.92 -14.37 5.89
CA ASP A 74 11.00 -13.43 6.21
C ASP A 74 12.04 -13.37 5.09
N TYR A 75 12.08 -12.22 4.41
CA TYR A 75 13.11 -11.85 3.43
C TYR A 75 14.01 -10.71 3.94
N GLY A 76 13.92 -10.38 5.24
CA GLY A 76 14.79 -9.44 5.95
C GLY A 76 14.09 -8.22 6.56
N ASP A 77 14.78 -7.66 7.54
CA ASP A 77 14.42 -6.47 8.33
C ASP A 77 14.45 -5.16 7.53
N SER A 78 14.08 -4.05 8.18
CA SER A 78 13.98 -2.70 7.58
C SER A 78 13.12 -2.71 6.30
N ALA A 79 11.97 -3.39 6.41
CA ALA A 79 11.01 -3.62 5.34
C ALA A 79 11.57 -4.26 4.05
N LYS A 80 12.71 -4.98 4.07
CA LYS A 80 13.19 -5.72 2.88
C LYS A 80 12.18 -6.76 2.40
N THR A 81 11.46 -7.39 3.32
CA THR A 81 10.32 -8.27 3.00
C THR A 81 9.25 -7.59 2.15
N LEU A 82 9.00 -6.29 2.34
CA LEU A 82 8.03 -5.56 1.53
C LEU A 82 8.46 -5.45 0.06
N THR A 83 9.76 -5.27 -0.21
CA THR A 83 10.31 -5.32 -1.58
C THR A 83 10.01 -6.66 -2.25
N ALA A 84 10.27 -7.77 -1.55
CA ALA A 84 9.99 -9.11 -2.07
C ALA A 84 8.49 -9.34 -2.35
N GLN A 85 7.61 -8.80 -1.50
CA GLN A 85 6.16 -8.88 -1.70
C GLN A 85 5.71 -8.08 -2.94
N TYR A 86 6.27 -6.89 -3.18
CA TYR A 86 5.93 -6.10 -4.36
C TYR A 86 6.33 -6.76 -5.67
N GLU A 87 7.52 -7.36 -5.73
CA GLU A 87 7.99 -8.13 -6.88
C GLU A 87 7.06 -9.30 -7.22
N ARG A 88 6.38 -9.84 -6.20
CA ARG A 88 5.40 -10.92 -6.31
C ARG A 88 3.95 -10.44 -6.51
N GLY A 89 3.74 -9.15 -6.73
CA GLY A 89 2.46 -8.58 -7.13
C GLY A 89 1.54 -8.12 -6.00
N ILE A 90 1.99 -8.13 -4.74
CA ILE A 90 1.23 -7.58 -3.62
C ILE A 90 1.04 -6.07 -3.79
N ARG A 91 -0.18 -5.57 -3.63
CA ARG A 91 -0.53 -4.15 -3.76
C ARG A 91 -1.48 -3.64 -2.68
N ALA A 92 -2.02 -4.52 -1.84
CA ALA A 92 -2.78 -4.15 -0.66
C ALA A 92 -1.98 -4.53 0.62
N LEU A 93 -1.71 -3.54 1.47
CA LEU A 93 -0.89 -3.73 2.67
C LEU A 93 -1.74 -3.51 3.92
N ASP A 94 -1.61 -4.42 4.89
CA ASP A 94 -2.02 -4.21 6.27
C ASP A 94 -0.78 -3.82 7.10
N ILE A 95 -0.63 -2.52 7.39
CA ILE A 95 0.51 -1.97 8.13
C ILE A 95 0.05 -1.60 9.53
N ARG A 96 0.71 -2.19 10.53
CA ARG A 96 0.34 -2.01 11.94
C ARG A 96 1.47 -1.37 12.71
N VAL A 97 1.14 -0.29 13.41
CA VAL A 97 2.12 0.60 14.03
C VAL A 97 1.87 0.75 15.51
N ARG A 98 2.95 0.92 16.27
CA ARG A 98 2.93 1.52 17.61
C ARG A 98 3.65 2.86 17.58
N VAL A 99 3.26 3.72 18.50
CA VAL A 99 3.93 5.00 18.73
C VAL A 99 5.20 4.75 19.54
N VAL A 100 6.32 5.32 19.10
CA VAL A 100 7.63 5.23 19.76
C VAL A 100 8.30 6.61 19.83
N ASN A 101 9.50 6.67 20.40
CA ASN A 101 10.32 7.89 20.50
C ASN A 101 9.54 9.07 21.09
N ASP A 102 9.00 8.89 22.30
CA ASP A 102 8.25 9.91 23.03
C ASP A 102 7.05 10.52 22.28
N GLY A 103 6.38 9.73 21.44
CA GLY A 103 5.19 10.21 20.74
C GLY A 103 5.45 10.81 19.37
N GLN A 104 6.61 10.55 18.77
CA GLN A 104 7.03 11.24 17.53
C GLN A 104 7.02 10.35 16.29
N ASP A 105 7.21 9.03 16.46
CA ASP A 105 7.44 8.12 15.35
C ASP A 105 6.57 6.86 15.44
N PHE A 106 6.49 6.16 14.31
CA PHE A 106 5.83 4.86 14.19
C PHE A 106 6.83 3.72 13.96
N ALA A 107 6.73 2.69 14.80
CA ALA A 107 7.43 1.42 14.67
C ALA A 107 6.47 0.31 14.28
N ILE A 108 6.86 -0.59 13.37
CA ILE A 108 6.02 -1.69 12.92
C ILE A 108 5.94 -2.78 13.99
N HIS A 109 4.71 -3.19 14.32
CA HIS A 109 4.43 -4.15 15.38
C HIS A 109 3.33 -5.13 14.99
N HIS A 110 3.40 -6.32 15.58
CA HIS A 110 2.25 -7.21 15.74
C HIS A 110 2.12 -7.51 17.23
N ALA A 111 0.99 -7.11 17.82
CA ALA A 111 0.78 -7.05 19.25
C ALA A 111 1.98 -6.34 19.93
N ALA A 112 2.66 -7.01 20.87
CA ALA A 112 3.81 -6.50 21.62
C ALA A 112 5.17 -6.70 20.95
N PHE A 113 5.21 -7.27 19.75
CA PHE A 113 6.45 -7.66 19.10
C PHE A 113 6.84 -6.63 18.06
N TYR A 114 7.98 -5.99 18.29
CA TYR A 114 8.63 -5.15 17.28
C TYR A 114 9.09 -6.00 16.10
N GLN A 115 8.85 -5.50 14.89
CA GLN A 115 9.09 -6.25 13.66
C GLN A 115 10.39 -5.83 12.95
N ASN A 116 11.32 -5.19 13.65
CA ASN A 116 12.60 -4.72 13.11
C ASN A 116 12.44 -3.82 11.87
N ALA A 117 11.35 -3.05 11.81
CA ALA A 117 11.06 -2.09 10.76
C ALA A 117 10.28 -0.91 11.34
N ASN A 118 10.47 0.27 10.77
CA ASN A 118 9.75 1.49 11.13
C ASN A 118 8.88 1.97 9.94
N PHE A 119 7.99 2.92 10.19
CA PHE A 119 7.09 3.39 9.13
C PHE A 119 7.83 4.14 8.01
N ASP A 120 8.93 4.82 8.31
CA ASP A 120 9.82 5.38 7.28
C ASP A 120 10.32 4.29 6.32
N ASP A 121 10.73 3.12 6.81
CA ASP A 121 11.16 2.00 5.95
C ASP A 121 10.04 1.59 4.98
N VAL A 122 8.79 1.50 5.46
CA VAL A 122 7.63 1.17 4.64
C VAL A 122 7.44 2.22 3.53
N LEU A 123 7.45 3.51 3.89
CA LEU A 123 7.25 4.60 2.93
C LEU A 123 8.39 4.69 1.91
N GLU A 124 9.64 4.50 2.32
CA GLU A 124 10.81 4.48 1.45
C GLU A 124 10.75 3.32 0.44
N LYS A 125 10.44 2.10 0.89
CA LYS A 125 10.29 0.94 0.00
C LYS A 125 9.12 1.12 -0.96
N THR A 126 7.98 1.60 -0.46
CA THR A 126 6.79 1.89 -1.28
C THR A 126 7.10 2.94 -2.35
N GLN A 127 7.73 4.05 -1.96
CA GLN A 127 8.08 5.11 -2.87
C GLN A 127 9.07 4.63 -3.94
N SER A 128 10.10 3.87 -3.54
CA SER A 128 11.09 3.33 -4.47
C SER A 128 10.44 2.39 -5.49
N PHE A 129 9.54 1.52 -5.02
CA PHE A 129 8.77 0.63 -5.88
C PHE A 129 7.90 1.40 -6.88
N LEU A 130 7.09 2.35 -6.41
CA LEU A 130 6.20 3.14 -7.29
C LEU A 130 6.95 4.06 -8.26
N LYS A 131 8.17 4.50 -7.91
CA LYS A 131 9.06 5.22 -8.84
C LYS A 131 9.59 4.29 -9.94
N ALA A 132 9.93 3.06 -9.59
CA ALA A 132 10.42 2.06 -10.54
C ALA A 132 9.30 1.52 -11.45
N HIS A 133 8.07 1.42 -10.92
CA HIS A 133 6.90 0.84 -11.59
C HIS A 133 5.73 1.84 -11.60
N PRO A 134 5.82 2.91 -12.42
CA PRO A 134 4.87 4.03 -12.37
C PRO A 134 3.46 3.67 -12.83
N THR A 135 3.24 2.48 -13.40
CA THR A 135 1.90 1.99 -13.73
C THR A 135 1.15 1.47 -12.51
N GLU A 136 1.84 1.16 -11.43
CA GLU A 136 1.24 0.51 -10.27
C GLU A 136 0.69 1.52 -9.28
N THR A 137 -0.16 1.06 -8.37
CA THR A 137 -0.58 1.79 -7.17
C THR A 137 -0.58 0.84 -5.99
N VAL A 138 -0.39 1.35 -4.79
CA VAL A 138 -0.46 0.56 -3.56
C VAL A 138 -1.58 1.13 -2.70
N VAL A 139 -2.41 0.24 -2.16
CA VAL A 139 -3.42 0.57 -1.15
C VAL A 139 -2.90 0.10 0.20
N MET A 140 -2.90 0.98 1.18
CA MET A 140 -2.45 0.65 2.53
C MET A 140 -3.57 0.90 3.52
N ARG A 141 -3.90 -0.15 4.27
CA ARG A 141 -4.57 -0.02 5.56
C ARG A 141 -3.48 0.29 6.59
N LEU A 142 -3.62 1.42 7.28
CA LEU A 142 -2.80 1.73 8.44
C LEU A 142 -3.63 1.45 9.69
N LYS A 143 -3.05 0.81 10.70
CA LYS A 143 -3.74 0.54 11.96
C LYS A 143 -2.83 0.88 13.14
N SER A 144 -3.35 1.63 14.10
CA SER A 144 -2.74 1.67 15.44
C SER A 144 -2.88 0.27 16.06
N GLU A 145 -1.77 -0.40 16.33
CA GLU A 145 -1.82 -1.80 16.75
C GLU A 145 -2.54 -1.95 18.10
N CYS A 146 -2.32 -0.96 18.96
CA CYS A 146 -2.91 -0.80 20.27
C CYS A 146 -4.23 -0.01 20.16
N PRO A 147 -5.39 -0.63 20.39
CA PRO A 147 -6.67 0.06 20.32
C PRO A 147 -6.88 0.95 21.56
N TYR A 148 -7.39 2.17 21.35
CA TYR A 148 -7.70 3.12 22.43
C TYR A 148 -8.95 2.77 23.24
N SER A 149 -9.85 1.95 22.70
CA SER A 149 -11.07 1.49 23.37
C SER A 149 -11.23 -0.03 23.28
N GLY A 150 -11.75 -0.65 24.34
CA GLY A 150 -12.01 -2.09 24.38
C GLY A 150 -10.78 -3.00 24.52
N ALA A 151 -9.60 -2.44 24.83
CA ALA A 151 -8.34 -3.19 24.93
C ALA A 151 -8.40 -4.29 26.02
N LYS A 152 -8.03 -5.53 25.66
CA LYS A 152 -7.75 -6.58 26.64
C LYS A 152 -6.35 -6.38 27.25
N PRO A 153 -6.04 -6.96 28.43
CA PRO A 153 -4.75 -6.80 29.12
C PRO A 153 -3.51 -7.20 28.29
N HIS A 154 -3.68 -7.95 27.21
CA HIS A 154 -2.61 -8.46 26.34
C HIS A 154 -2.48 -7.70 25.01
N GLU A 155 -3.38 -6.74 24.76
CA GLU A 155 -3.57 -6.10 23.45
C GLU A 155 -3.04 -4.65 23.42
N CYS A 156 -2.10 -4.31 24.31
CA CYS A 156 -1.52 -2.99 24.59
C CYS A 156 -2.32 -2.12 25.58
N GLN A 157 -1.99 -2.17 26.87
CA GLN A 157 -2.43 -1.16 27.82
C GLN A 157 -1.59 0.11 27.65
N HIS A 158 -1.96 0.87 26.62
CA HIS A 158 -1.58 2.24 26.30
C HIS A 158 -0.07 2.54 26.15
N ASP A 159 0.45 2.36 24.95
CA ASP A 159 1.87 2.56 24.66
C ASP A 159 2.07 3.80 23.76
N PRO A 160 2.36 4.99 24.33
CA PRO A 160 2.20 5.38 25.75
C PRO A 160 0.78 5.89 26.12
N ASP A 161 0.38 5.75 27.40
CA ASP A 161 -0.91 6.17 28.01
C ASP A 161 -1.35 7.60 27.72
N THR A 162 -0.39 8.44 27.39
CA THR A 162 -0.58 9.86 27.10
C THR A 162 -1.02 10.13 25.67
N MET A 163 -0.90 9.17 24.75
CA MET A 163 -1.30 9.35 23.36
C MET A 163 -2.80 9.35 23.24
N THR A 164 -3.33 10.37 22.58
CA THR A 164 -4.71 10.41 22.12
C THR A 164 -4.80 9.96 20.66
N PRO A 165 -5.98 9.54 20.17
CA PRO A 165 -6.18 9.28 18.76
C PRO A 165 -5.79 10.46 17.85
N GLN A 166 -5.98 11.70 18.32
CA GLN A 166 -5.55 12.89 17.59
C GLN A 166 -4.02 12.96 17.49
N ASN A 167 -3.28 12.63 18.55
CA ASN A 167 -1.81 12.62 18.49
C ASN A 167 -1.30 11.61 17.44
N VAL A 168 -1.91 10.43 17.36
CA VAL A 168 -1.55 9.45 16.32
C VAL A 168 -1.86 9.96 14.92
N LYS A 169 -3.01 10.61 14.72
CA LYS A 169 -3.33 11.28 13.45
C LYS A 169 -2.32 12.39 13.11
N ASP A 170 -1.86 13.14 14.10
CA ASP A 170 -0.87 14.20 13.92
C ASP A 170 0.50 13.64 13.51
N ILE A 171 0.93 12.52 14.12
CA ILE A 171 2.17 11.80 13.72
C ILE A 171 2.07 11.35 12.27
N PHE A 172 0.97 10.73 11.86
CA PHE A 172 0.76 10.37 10.45
C PHE A 172 0.77 11.61 9.55
N GLY A 173 0.11 12.69 9.97
CA GLY A 173 0.11 13.96 9.27
C GLY A 173 1.51 14.55 9.08
N PHE A 174 2.41 14.33 10.04
CA PHE A 174 3.82 14.68 9.91
C PHE A 174 4.50 13.84 8.81
N TYR A 175 4.36 12.51 8.83
CA TYR A 175 4.87 11.64 7.77
C TYR A 175 4.37 12.05 6.37
N ALA A 176 3.06 12.31 6.23
CA ALA A 176 2.46 12.70 4.96
C ALA A 176 2.97 14.05 4.43
N LYS A 177 3.45 14.93 5.32
CA LYS A 177 4.01 16.25 4.98
C LYS A 177 5.54 16.28 4.90
N LYS A 178 6.24 15.21 5.31
CA LYS A 178 7.70 15.09 5.15
C LYS A 178 8.07 15.34 3.69
N LYS A 179 9.11 16.15 3.45
CA LYS A 179 9.51 16.58 2.11
C LYS A 179 9.78 15.38 1.20
N GLU A 180 10.37 14.35 1.78
CA GLU A 180 10.71 13.06 1.18
C GLU A 180 9.48 12.35 0.60
N TYR A 181 8.31 12.44 1.25
CA TYR A 181 7.07 11.75 0.88
C TYR A 181 5.96 12.66 0.37
N SER A 182 6.21 13.97 0.25
CA SER A 182 5.22 14.99 -0.12
C SER A 182 4.45 14.73 -1.44
N ASN A 183 4.98 13.87 -2.32
CA ASN A 183 4.31 13.46 -3.57
C ASN A 183 3.97 11.95 -3.62
N LEU A 184 4.12 11.21 -2.52
CA LEU A 184 3.87 9.77 -2.48
C LEU A 184 2.38 9.46 -2.37
N PHE A 185 1.68 10.10 -1.43
CA PHE A 185 0.29 9.80 -1.15
C PHE A 185 -0.66 10.37 -2.19
N TRP A 186 -1.78 9.68 -2.42
CA TRP A 186 -2.92 10.27 -3.11
C TRP A 186 -3.65 11.21 -2.15
N ALA A 187 -3.51 12.52 -2.37
CA ALA A 187 -3.91 13.57 -1.43
C ALA A 187 -5.34 13.44 -0.87
N PRO A 188 -6.38 13.08 -1.66
CA PRO A 188 -7.73 12.89 -1.12
C PRO A 188 -7.82 11.84 -0.01
N SER A 189 -7.01 10.79 -0.03
CA SER A 189 -7.03 9.73 0.99
C SER A 189 -6.39 10.11 2.33
N ILE A 190 -5.72 11.26 2.42
CA ILE A 190 -4.96 11.65 3.62
C ILE A 190 -5.43 12.98 4.23
N GLN A 191 -6.64 13.43 3.89
CA GLN A 191 -7.15 14.73 4.37
C GLN A 191 -7.69 14.68 5.81
N GLY A 192 -8.12 13.51 6.29
CA GLY A 192 -8.66 13.36 7.65
C GLY A 192 -10.02 14.04 7.89
N SER A 193 -10.65 14.55 6.82
CA SER A 193 -11.92 15.29 6.86
C SER A 193 -13.12 14.43 6.45
N GLY A 194 -12.93 13.12 6.29
CA GLY A 194 -13.95 12.16 5.88
C GLY A 194 -13.48 11.23 4.76
N ALA A 195 -14.34 10.27 4.40
CA ALA A 195 -14.03 9.28 3.37
C ALA A 195 -13.78 9.94 2.00
N ALA A 196 -12.65 9.61 1.40
CA ALA A 196 -12.36 9.97 0.02
C ALA A 196 -13.28 9.20 -0.94
N THR A 197 -13.48 9.74 -2.14
CA THR A 197 -14.10 8.98 -3.23
C THR A 197 -13.21 7.79 -3.61
N ILE A 198 -13.80 6.70 -4.09
CA ILE A 198 -13.02 5.57 -4.60
C ILE A 198 -12.40 5.98 -5.94
N PRO A 199 -11.05 6.03 -6.07
CA PRO A 199 -10.41 6.50 -7.28
C PRO A 199 -10.45 5.46 -8.40
N LYS A 200 -10.31 5.94 -9.63
CA LYS A 200 -9.90 5.15 -10.78
C LYS A 200 -8.40 4.89 -10.72
N LEU A 201 -7.97 3.75 -11.26
CA LEU A 201 -6.55 3.36 -11.29
C LEU A 201 -5.67 4.47 -11.88
N GLY A 202 -6.10 5.10 -12.97
CA GLY A 202 -5.38 6.19 -13.63
C GLY A 202 -5.08 7.40 -12.74
N GLU A 203 -5.94 7.67 -11.74
CA GLU A 203 -5.79 8.81 -10.82
C GLU A 203 -4.75 8.55 -9.72
N VAL A 204 -4.38 7.29 -9.51
CA VAL A 204 -3.53 6.84 -8.40
C VAL A 204 -2.29 6.05 -8.84
N ARG A 205 -2.04 5.93 -10.14
CA ARG A 205 -0.78 5.36 -10.63
C ARG A 205 0.42 6.14 -10.08
N GLY A 206 1.42 5.43 -9.58
CA GLY A 206 2.57 5.99 -8.89
C GLY A 206 2.26 6.57 -7.50
N LYS A 207 1.06 6.34 -6.95
CA LYS A 207 0.63 6.84 -5.63
C LYS A 207 0.36 5.72 -4.64
N LEU A 208 0.59 6.05 -3.37
CA LEU A 208 0.11 5.30 -2.22
C LEU A 208 -1.27 5.84 -1.81
N VAL A 209 -2.27 4.98 -1.80
CA VAL A 209 -3.63 5.29 -1.34
C VAL A 209 -3.78 4.81 0.09
N LEU A 210 -4.13 5.70 1.02
CA LEU A 210 -4.55 5.28 2.34
C LEU A 210 -5.99 4.76 2.24
N GLY A 211 -6.18 3.46 2.48
CA GLY A 211 -7.50 2.82 2.40
C GLY A 211 -8.32 3.01 3.66
N SER A 212 -7.67 3.02 4.82
CA SER A 212 -8.23 3.40 6.11
C SER A 212 -7.12 3.69 7.12
N PHE A 213 -7.45 4.42 8.19
CA PHE A 213 -6.63 4.50 9.39
C PHE A 213 -7.43 3.98 10.61
N ASP A 214 -7.21 2.70 10.92
CA ASP A 214 -7.97 1.99 11.94
C ASP A 214 -7.43 2.25 13.36
N SER A 215 -8.30 2.04 14.34
CA SER A 215 -7.98 2.11 15.78
C SER A 215 -7.52 3.49 16.26
N VAL A 216 -7.96 4.58 15.61
CA VAL A 216 -7.69 5.99 15.98
C VAL A 216 -8.96 6.87 16.04
N GLU A 217 -10.09 6.29 16.47
CA GLU A 217 -11.45 6.89 16.59
C GLU A 217 -12.07 7.56 15.33
N ASP A 218 -13.39 7.39 15.20
CA ASP A 218 -14.35 7.84 14.15
C ASP A 218 -13.77 8.32 12.80
N SER A 219 -13.74 7.37 11.84
CA SER A 219 -14.00 7.43 10.39
C SER A 219 -13.56 8.64 9.54
N GLY A 220 -12.62 9.47 10.00
CA GLY A 220 -12.07 10.58 9.22
C GLY A 220 -11.04 10.16 8.15
N TYR A 221 -10.53 8.93 8.26
CA TYR A 221 -9.51 8.32 7.39
C TYR A 221 -9.91 6.90 7.00
#